data_AF-A0A542MCC8-F1
#
_entry.id   AF-A0A542MCC8-F1
#
_cell.length_a   1.000
_cell.length_b   1.000
_cell.length_c   1.000
_cell.angle_alpha   90.00
_cell.angle_beta   90.00
_cell.angle_gamma   90.00
#
_symmetry.space_group_name_H-M   'P 1'
#
loop_
_entity.id
_entity.type
_entity.pdbx_description
1 polymer ?
#
loop_
_entity_poly.entity_id
_entity_poly.type
_entity_poly.pdbx_seq_one_letter_code
_entity_poly.pdbx_strand_id
1 'polypeptide(L)'
;MIRAMSQDDSLSPDAFAALQARFQQQSRKAQAYYTVMHEAGKVLGGDAAADAWMNAPLAALGGQTPAALVGAGRADDVLAHVRTMKA
;
A
#
# COMPACT_ATOMS: atom_id res chain seq x y z
N MET A 1 11.68 36.16 32.93
CA MET A 1 12.78 35.69 32.06
C MET A 1 12.18 34.65 31.12
N ILE A 2 11.91 35.02 29.86
CA ILE A 2 11.24 34.16 28.88
C ILE A 2 12.30 33.22 28.30
N ARG A 3 12.11 31.91 28.46
CA ARG A 3 13.00 30.88 27.89
C ARG A 3 12.84 30.90 26.37
N ALA A 4 13.93 31.19 25.66
CA ALA A 4 13.98 31.19 24.21
C ALA A 4 13.58 29.80 23.66
N MET A 5 12.45 29.74 22.94
CA MET A 5 12.11 28.64 22.05
C MET A 5 12.70 28.93 20.67
N SER A 6 14.02 28.82 20.51
CA SER A 6 14.65 29.05 19.22
C SER A 6 15.96 28.28 19.14
N GLN A 7 15.90 27.04 18.63
CA GLN A 7 17.01 26.40 17.88
C GLN A 7 16.74 25.00 17.26
N ASP A 8 15.52 24.45 17.30
CA ASP A 8 15.25 23.07 16.80
C ASP A 8 14.23 22.95 15.65
N ASP A 9 13.98 24.02 14.87
CA ASP A 9 12.86 24.04 13.91
C ASP A 9 13.29 23.99 12.42
N SER A 10 14.46 23.42 12.14
CA SER A 10 14.91 23.18 10.77
C SER A 10 15.31 21.72 10.62
N LEU A 11 14.49 20.94 9.92
CA LEU A 11 14.82 19.55 9.57
C LEU A 11 16.22 19.51 8.95
N SER A 12 17.12 18.71 9.54
CA SER A 12 18.43 18.49 8.93
C SER A 12 18.26 17.88 7.52
N PRO A 13 19.21 18.10 6.60
CA PRO A 13 19.15 17.50 5.26
C PRO A 13 18.90 15.99 5.29
N ASP A 14 19.50 15.29 6.27
CA ASP A 14 19.30 13.84 6.46
C ASP A 14 17.88 13.51 6.93
N ALA A 15 17.32 14.29 7.85
CA ALA A 15 15.93 14.11 8.30
C ALA A 15 14.93 14.36 7.16
N PHE A 16 15.21 15.36 6.31
CA PHE A 16 14.41 15.63 5.11
C PHE A 16 14.51 14.49 4.09
N ALA A 17 15.71 13.98 3.82
CA ALA A 17 15.93 12.85 2.92
C ALA A 17 15.21 11.58 3.42
N ALA A 18 15.26 11.31 4.74
CA ALA A 18 14.54 10.19 5.35
C ALA A 18 13.02 10.34 5.23
N LEU A 19 12.47 11.55 5.42
CA LEU A 19 11.05 11.82 5.22
C LEU A 19 10.63 11.61 3.77
N GLN A 20 11.41 12.15 2.82
CA GLN A 20 11.16 11.98 1.39
C GLN A 20 11.16 10.49 1.01
N ALA A 21 12.14 9.72 1.50
CA ALA A 21 12.22 8.28 1.23
C ALA A 21 10.98 7.53 1.76
N ARG A 22 10.51 7.86 2.97
CA ARG A 22 9.28 7.27 3.55
C ARG A 22 8.04 7.64 2.74
N PHE A 23 7.90 8.90 2.35
CA PHE A 23 6.78 9.36 1.52
C PHE A 23 6.75 8.64 0.17
N GLN A 24 7.90 8.53 -0.50
CA GLN A 24 8.01 7.80 -1.76
C GLN A 24 7.67 6.32 -1.60
N GLN A 25 8.09 5.70 -0.48
CA GLN A 25 7.72 4.33 -0.18
C GLN A 25 6.21 4.17 0.05
N GLN A 26 5.58 5.08 0.80
CA GLN A 26 4.15 5.05 1.06
C GLN A 26 3.34 5.32 -0.22
N SER A 27 3.79 6.24 -1.07
CA SER A 27 3.17 6.52 -2.36
C SER A 27 3.17 5.30 -3.27
N ARG A 28 4.31 4.61 -3.38
CA ARG A 28 4.40 3.35 -4.16
C ARG A 28 3.45 2.27 -3.62
N LYS A 29 3.34 2.12 -2.29
CA LYS A 29 2.41 1.17 -1.67
C LYS A 29 0.95 1.54 -1.97
N ALA A 30 0.58 2.81 -1.88
CA ALA A 30 -0.77 3.27 -2.20
C ALA A 30 -1.11 3.04 -3.68
N GLN A 31 -0.20 3.37 -4.60
CA GLN A 31 -0.37 3.10 -6.02
C GLN A 31 -0.59 1.61 -6.29
N ALA A 32 0.25 0.75 -5.71
CA ALA A 32 0.12 -0.70 -5.83
C ALA A 32 -1.24 -1.21 -5.29
N TYR A 33 -1.70 -0.66 -4.17
CA TYR A 33 -3.01 -1.00 -3.59
C TYR A 33 -4.16 -0.68 -4.53
N TYR A 34 -4.18 0.53 -5.09
CA TYR A 34 -5.22 0.92 -6.03
C TYR A 34 -5.14 0.15 -7.36
N THR A 35 -3.94 -0.16 -7.85
CA THR A 35 -3.78 -1.01 -9.04
C THR A 35 -4.38 -2.39 -8.81
N VAL A 36 -4.09 -3.02 -7.67
CA VAL A 36 -4.67 -4.33 -7.34
C VAL A 36 -6.19 -4.24 -7.20
N MET A 37 -6.70 -3.26 -6.45
CA MET A 37 -8.14 -3.09 -6.26
C MET A 37 -8.86 -2.89 -7.60
N HIS A 38 -8.31 -2.08 -8.49
CA HIS A 38 -8.88 -1.84 -9.82
C HIS A 38 -8.92 -3.11 -10.68
N GLU A 39 -7.82 -3.86 -10.73
CA GLU A 39 -7.77 -5.11 -11.50
C GLU A 39 -8.67 -6.19 -10.89
N ALA A 40 -8.74 -6.29 -9.56
CA ALA A 40 -9.68 -7.17 -8.88
C ALA A 40 -11.13 -6.77 -9.16
N GLY A 41 -11.45 -5.47 -9.17
CA GLY A 41 -12.78 -4.96 -9.47
C GLY A 41 -13.27 -5.31 -10.87
N LYS A 42 -12.38 -5.31 -11.86
CA LYS A 42 -12.68 -5.78 -13.23
C LYS A 42 -13.12 -7.25 -13.28
N VAL A 43 -12.61 -8.08 -12.37
CA VAL A 43 -12.90 -9.52 -12.34
C VAL A 43 -14.09 -9.84 -11.44
N LEU A 44 -14.19 -9.16 -10.30
CA LEU A 44 -15.16 -9.45 -9.24
C LEU A 44 -16.50 -8.70 -9.39
N GLY A 45 -16.62 -7.85 -10.41
CA GLY A 45 -17.88 -7.15 -10.72
C GLY A 45 -18.08 -5.80 -10.02
N GLY A 46 -16.98 -5.16 -9.59
CA GLY A 46 -17.01 -3.78 -9.09
C GLY A 46 -16.20 -3.54 -7.82
N ASP A 47 -16.11 -2.26 -7.44
CA ASP A 47 -15.22 -1.79 -6.37
C ASP A 47 -15.60 -2.33 -4.98
N ALA A 48 -16.90 -2.48 -4.70
CA ALA A 48 -17.36 -3.04 -3.42
C ALA A 48 -16.94 -4.50 -3.23
N ALA A 49 -17.02 -5.31 -4.31
CA ALA A 49 -16.58 -6.70 -4.29
C ALA A 49 -15.04 -6.78 -4.20
N ALA A 50 -14.33 -5.88 -4.89
CA ALA A 50 -12.88 -5.78 -4.80
C ALA A 50 -12.41 -5.39 -3.40
N ASP A 51 -13.07 -4.43 -2.74
CA ASP A 51 -12.72 -4.00 -1.38
C ASP A 51 -12.94 -5.13 -0.36
N ALA A 52 -14.06 -5.84 -0.46
CA ALA A 52 -14.31 -7.03 0.36
C ALA A 52 -13.24 -8.11 0.14
N TRP A 53 -12.89 -8.38 -1.12
CA TRP A 53 -11.85 -9.33 -1.48
C TRP A 53 -10.46 -8.91 -1.00
N MET A 54 -10.11 -7.62 -1.10
CA MET A 54 -8.84 -7.07 -0.64
C MET A 54 -8.59 -7.30 0.86
N ASN A 55 -9.67 -7.34 1.64
CA ASN A 55 -9.64 -7.52 3.08
C ASN A 55 -9.97 -8.95 3.55
N ALA A 56 -10.31 -9.86 2.63
CA ALA A 56 -10.60 -11.25 2.94
C ALA A 56 -9.32 -12.11 2.94
N PRO A 57 -9.14 -13.02 3.92
CA PRO A 57 -8.08 -14.02 3.89
C PRO A 57 -8.27 -14.99 2.71
N LEU A 58 -7.26 -15.16 1.87
CA LEU A 58 -7.33 -16.07 0.73
C LEU A 58 -6.42 -17.27 0.93
N ALA A 59 -6.97 -18.47 0.81
CA ALA A 59 -6.20 -19.73 0.90
C ALA A 59 -5.09 -19.79 -0.16
N ALA A 60 -5.36 -19.29 -1.37
CA ALA A 60 -4.39 -19.18 -2.45
C ALA A 60 -3.19 -18.26 -2.13
N LEU A 61 -3.33 -17.37 -1.14
CA LEU A 61 -2.30 -16.45 -0.65
C LEU A 61 -1.75 -16.88 0.72
N GLY A 62 -1.90 -18.16 1.06
CA GLY A 62 -1.44 -18.70 2.35
C GLY A 62 -2.24 -18.19 3.55
N GLY A 63 -3.52 -17.85 3.35
CA GLY A 63 -4.39 -17.30 4.39
C GLY A 63 -4.17 -15.82 4.69
N GLN A 64 -3.36 -15.12 3.90
CA GLN A 64 -3.18 -13.68 4.02
C GLN A 64 -4.22 -12.91 3.20
N THR A 65 -4.45 -11.66 3.57
CA THR A 65 -5.27 -10.74 2.76
C THR A 65 -4.45 -10.14 1.63
N PRO A 66 -5.05 -9.89 0.46
CA PRO A 66 -4.39 -9.14 -0.61
C PRO A 66 -3.82 -7.79 -0.14
N ALA A 67 -4.56 -7.06 0.69
CA ALA A 67 -4.13 -5.79 1.27
C ALA A 67 -2.83 -5.92 2.10
N ALA A 68 -2.72 -6.96 2.93
CA ALA A 68 -1.53 -7.21 3.73
C ALA A 68 -0.30 -7.49 2.86
N LEU A 69 -0.46 -8.29 1.81
CA LEU A 69 0.62 -8.59 0.87
C LEU A 69 1.08 -7.35 0.10
N VAL A 70 0.15 -6.51 -0.36
CA VAL A 70 0.51 -5.21 -0.97
C VAL A 70 1.27 -4.32 0.01
N GLY A 71 0.83 -4.26 1.27
CA GLY A 71 1.52 -3.51 2.33
C GLY A 71 2.94 -4.01 2.61
N ALA A 72 3.18 -5.31 2.40
CA ALA A 72 4.48 -5.97 2.48
C ALA A 72 5.34 -5.83 1.21
N GLY A 73 4.85 -5.13 0.17
CA GLY A 73 5.55 -4.95 -1.10
C GLY A 73 5.42 -6.13 -2.07
N ARG A 74 4.50 -7.07 -1.80
CA ARG A 74 4.24 -8.25 -2.63
C ARG A 74 3.03 -8.06 -3.54
N ALA A 75 2.87 -6.87 -4.10
CA ALA A 75 1.74 -6.56 -4.97
C ALA A 75 1.73 -7.40 -6.26
N ASP A 76 2.90 -7.74 -6.79
CA ASP A 76 3.03 -8.56 -8.00
C ASP A 76 2.46 -9.97 -7.83
N ASP A 77 2.64 -10.58 -6.65
CA ASP A 77 2.07 -11.90 -6.33
C ASP A 77 0.54 -11.85 -6.33
N VAL A 78 -0.02 -10.77 -5.78
CA VAL A 78 -1.47 -10.54 -5.75
C VAL A 78 -2.00 -10.29 -7.16
N LEU A 79 -1.30 -9.47 -7.97
CA LEU A 79 -1.66 -9.23 -9.37
C LEU A 79 -1.57 -10.51 -10.22
N ALA A 80 -0.58 -11.36 -9.97
CA ALA A 80 -0.49 -12.68 -10.60
C ALA A 80 -1.72 -13.52 -10.26
N HIS A 81 -2.14 -13.53 -9.01
CA HIS A 81 -3.38 -14.22 -8.61
C HIS A 81 -4.62 -13.62 -9.30
N VAL A 82 -4.77 -12.30 -9.34
CA VAL A 82 -5.89 -11.65 -10.06
C VAL A 82 -5.94 -12.06 -11.54
N ARG A 83 -4.79 -12.17 -12.21
CA ARG A 83 -4.72 -12.65 -13.60
C ARG A 83 -5.21 -14.09 -13.75
N THR A 84 -4.99 -14.96 -12.75
CA THR A 84 -5.53 -16.33 -12.77
C THR A 84 -7.05 -16.39 -12.60
N MET A 85 -7.66 -15.39 -11.95
CA MET A 85 -9.12 -15.30 -11.79
C MET A 85 -9.84 -14.74 -13.02
N LYS A 86 -9.11 -14.05 -13.91
CA LYS A 86 -9.65 -13.46 -15.14
C LYS A 86 -9.87 -14.49 -16.26
N ALA A 87 -9.21 -15.64 -16.18
CA ALA A 87 -9.28 -16.72 -17.16
C ALA A 87 -10.58 -17.53 -17.02
#